data_AF-A0A4U8S110-F1
#
_entry.id   AF-A0A4U8S110-F1
#
_cell.length_a   1.000
_cell.length_b   1.000
_cell.length_c   1.000
_cell.angle_alpha   90.00
_cell.angle_beta   90.00
_cell.angle_gamma   90.00
#
_symmetry.space_group_name_H-M   'P 1'
#
loop_
_entity.id
_entity.type
_entity.pdbx_description
1 polymer ?
#
loop_
_entity_poly.entity_id
_entity_poly.type
_entity_poly.pdbx_seq_one_letter_code
_entity_poly.pdbx_strand_id
1 'polypeptide(L)'
;MINESISAVKTKKIQKKLVLTDKDREELAPLLNISQAERKLMPKETLKKLEIFEQEQENPNFKDLEDIIKESMSLVEAFVPNTLYKELTRRSKKDYLWWETNYRIFLAQRKAQRARHRAKMDKKQK
;
A
#
# COMPACT_ATOMS: atom_id res chain seq x y z
N MET A 1 -2.32 49.95 1.76
CA MET A 1 -0.96 49.40 2.02
C MET A 1 -1.07 48.00 2.63
N ILE A 2 -1.36 46.96 1.83
CA ILE A 2 -1.49 45.57 2.33
C ILE A 2 -0.68 44.57 1.44
N ASN A 3 0.06 45.05 0.43
CA ASN A 3 0.62 44.16 -0.60
C ASN A 3 2.10 43.79 -0.41
N GLU A 4 2.74 44.18 0.70
CA GLU A 4 4.17 43.89 0.91
C GLU A 4 4.42 42.68 1.83
N SER A 5 3.40 42.19 2.54
CA SER A 5 3.55 41.09 3.50
C SER A 5 3.54 39.70 2.88
N ILE A 6 3.08 39.55 1.62
CA ILE A 6 3.01 38.25 0.93
C ILE A 6 4.37 37.87 0.32
N SER A 7 5.25 38.85 0.05
CA SER A 7 6.58 38.59 -0.51
C SER A 7 7.58 37.98 0.49
N ALA A 8 7.24 37.96 1.79
CA ALA A 8 8.10 37.46 2.85
C ALA A 8 7.82 36.00 3.25
N VAL A 9 6.88 35.32 2.57
CA VAL A 9 6.84 33.85 2.57
C VAL A 9 7.96 33.38 1.64
N LYS A 10 9.19 33.64 2.08
CA LYS A 10 10.41 33.03 1.57
C LYS A 10 10.10 31.56 1.40
N THR A 11 10.08 31.12 0.15
CA THR A 11 10.14 29.71 -0.21
C THR A 11 11.31 29.10 0.57
N LYS A 12 11.01 28.51 1.73
CA LYS A 12 11.92 27.56 2.38
C LYS A 12 12.10 26.49 1.33
N LYS A 13 13.22 26.54 0.64
CA LYS A 13 13.65 25.52 -0.32
C LYS A 13 13.56 24.21 0.45
N ILE A 14 12.52 23.42 0.17
CA ILE A 14 12.30 22.13 0.80
C ILE A 14 13.50 21.31 0.34
N GLN A 15 14.54 21.25 1.19
CA GLN A 15 15.64 20.34 0.98
C GLN A 15 15.00 18.96 1.02
N LYS A 16 14.92 18.29 -0.13
CA LYS A 16 14.44 16.90 -0.20
C LYS A 16 15.32 16.12 0.75
N LYS A 17 14.77 15.72 1.90
CA LYS A 17 15.46 14.88 2.88
C LYS A 17 15.79 13.60 2.14
N LEU A 18 17.08 13.30 1.98
CA LEU A 18 17.53 12.05 1.41
C LEU A 18 17.16 10.96 2.42
N VAL A 19 16.27 10.05 2.04
CA VAL A 19 15.86 8.91 2.86
C VAL A 19 16.42 7.67 2.17
N LEU A 20 17.15 6.85 2.93
CA LEU A 20 17.69 5.59 2.42
C LEU A 20 16.56 4.57 2.28
N THR A 21 16.52 3.91 1.12
CA THR A 21 15.65 2.75 0.92
C THR A 21 16.36 1.48 1.37
N ASP A 22 15.62 0.38 1.59
CA ASP A 22 16.22 -0.91 1.96
C ASP A 22 17.24 -1.41 0.92
N LYS A 23 16.99 -1.13 -0.36
CA LYS A 23 17.93 -1.42 -1.45
C LYS A 23 19.22 -0.62 -1.33
N ASP A 24 19.11 0.67 -0.99
CA ASP A 24 20.29 1.50 -0.76
C ASP A 24 21.12 0.94 0.40
N ARG A 25 20.48 0.44 1.46
CA ARG A 25 21.19 -0.14 2.63
C ARG A 25 21.95 -1.41 2.28
N GLU A 26 21.35 -2.29 1.47
CA GLU A 26 22.01 -3.51 0.99
C GLU A 26 23.24 -3.17 0.11
N GLU A 27 23.12 -2.18 -0.78
CA GLU A 27 24.22 -1.74 -1.64
C GLU A 27 25.34 -1.02 -0.87
N LEU A 28 25.01 -0.31 0.20
CA LEU A 28 25.95 0.49 0.99
C LEU A 28 26.60 -0.28 2.14
N ALA A 29 25.99 -1.37 2.62
CA ALA A 29 26.53 -2.25 3.65
C ALA A 29 27.98 -2.71 3.39
N PRO A 30 28.36 -3.21 2.20
CA PRO A 30 29.74 -3.60 1.94
C PRO A 30 30.69 -2.40 1.88
N LEU A 31 30.18 -1.19 1.66
CA LEU A 31 30.96 0.03 1.47
C LEU A 31 31.29 0.76 2.79
N LEU A 32 30.76 0.31 3.93
CA LEU A 32 31.07 0.86 5.24
C LEU A 32 32.56 0.70 5.61
N ASN A 33 33.17 -0.44 5.27
CA ASN A 33 34.51 -0.78 5.76
C ASN A 33 35.63 -0.55 4.72
N ILE A 34 35.34 0.10 3.60
CA ILE A 34 36.32 0.36 2.54
C ILE A 34 37.30 1.46 2.92
N SER A 35 38.46 1.48 2.25
CA SER A 35 39.51 2.46 2.50
C SER A 35 39.12 3.87 2.07
N GLN A 36 39.75 4.88 2.70
CA GLN A 36 39.55 6.30 2.32
C GLN A 36 39.96 6.60 0.87
N ALA A 37 40.91 5.85 0.32
CA ALA A 37 41.33 5.98 -1.07
C ALA A 37 40.22 5.55 -2.05
N GLU A 38 39.52 4.46 -1.73
CA GLU A 38 38.39 3.96 -2.51
C GLU A 38 37.19 4.90 -2.41
N ARG A 39 36.91 5.46 -1.21
CA ARG A 39 35.86 6.46 -1.01
C ARG A 39 36.07 7.72 -1.87
N LYS A 40 37.31 8.15 -2.09
CA LYS A 40 37.62 9.35 -2.91
C LYS A 40 37.25 9.19 -4.39
N LEU A 41 37.19 7.96 -4.89
CA LEU A 41 36.82 7.66 -6.28
C LEU A 41 35.30 7.49 -6.46
N MET A 42 34.52 7.51 -5.37
CA MET A 42 33.08 7.29 -5.45
C MET A 42 32.30 8.53 -5.88
N PRO A 43 31.14 8.35 -6.54
CA PRO A 43 30.23 9.44 -6.82
C PRO A 43 29.78 10.19 -5.55
N LYS A 44 29.59 11.51 -5.67
CA LYS A 44 29.15 12.35 -4.55
C LYS A 44 27.80 11.93 -3.96
N GLU A 45 26.94 11.31 -4.75
CA GLU A 45 25.63 10.84 -4.32
C GLU A 45 25.74 9.62 -3.40
N THR A 46 26.59 8.66 -3.75
CA THR A 46 26.85 7.47 -2.92
C THR A 46 27.54 7.84 -1.61
N LEU A 47 28.48 8.80 -1.63
CA LEU A 47 29.11 9.30 -0.41
C LEU A 47 28.12 9.95 0.55
N LYS A 48 27.17 10.75 0.04
CA LYS A 48 26.10 11.34 0.88
C LYS A 48 25.18 10.28 1.47
N LYS A 49 24.85 9.24 0.71
CA LYS A 49 24.06 8.11 1.22
C LYS A 49 24.82 7.32 2.28
N LEU A 50 26.12 7.08 2.08
CA LEU A 50 26.98 6.40 3.04
C LEU A 50 27.11 7.16 4.36
N GLU A 51 27.28 8.48 4.32
CA GLU A 51 27.36 9.32 5.51
C GLU A 51 26.07 9.23 6.34
N ILE A 52 24.90 9.23 5.68
CA ILE A 52 23.62 9.04 6.36
C ILE A 52 23.53 7.62 6.94
N PHE A 53 23.98 6.61 6.20
CA PHE A 53 23.96 5.23 6.66
C PHE A 53 24.87 4.99 7.87
N GLU A 54 26.06 5.59 7.90
CA GLU A 54 26.96 5.60 9.06
C GLU A 54 26.29 6.23 10.28
N GLN A 55 25.63 7.38 10.09
CA GLN A 55 24.88 8.04 11.16
C GLN A 55 23.69 7.20 11.67
N GLU A 56 23.03 6.42 10.80
CA GLU A 56 21.97 5.48 11.20
C GLU A 56 22.54 4.33 12.07
N GLN A 57 23.74 3.83 11.77
CA GLN A 57 24.39 2.76 12.55
C GLN A 57 24.89 3.22 13.92
N GLU A 58 25.38 4.46 14.02
CA GLU A 58 25.87 5.03 15.29
C GLU A 58 24.74 5.41 16.25
N ASN A 59 23.51 5.59 15.73
CA ASN A 59 22.36 5.96 16.55
C ASN A 59 21.53 4.72 16.94
N PRO A 60 21.66 4.20 18.19
CA PRO A 60 20.91 3.03 18.64
C PRO A 60 19.38 3.24 18.58
N ASN A 61 18.92 4.48 18.74
CA ASN A 61 17.50 4.83 18.69
C ASN A 61 16.89 4.80 17.28
N PHE A 62 17.72 4.67 16.23
CA PHE A 62 17.21 4.68 14.86
C PHE A 62 16.37 3.43 14.56
N LYS A 63 16.83 2.27 15.05
CA LYS A 63 16.12 0.99 14.90
C LYS A 63 14.75 1.01 15.59
N ASP A 64 14.69 1.54 16.81
CA ASP A 64 13.45 1.67 17.56
C ASP A 64 12.44 2.57 16.82
N LEU A 65 12.92 3.66 16.21
CA LEU A 65 12.06 4.54 15.40
C LEU A 65 11.57 3.86 14.12
N GLU A 66 12.39 3.05 13.45
CA GLU A 66 11.94 2.27 12.29
C GLU A 66 10.87 1.25 12.64
N ASP A 67 11.03 0.56 13.77
CA ASP A 67 10.07 -0.43 14.26
C ASP A 67 8.73 0.23 14.62
N ILE A 68 8.76 1.39 15.29
CA ILE A 68 7.56 2.19 15.58
C ILE A 68 6.86 2.63 14.28
N ILE A 69 7.62 3.06 13.27
CA ILE A 69 7.05 3.49 11.98
C ILE A 69 6.39 2.31 11.26
N LYS A 70 7.05 1.15 11.24
CA LYS A 70 6.50 -0.08 10.63
C LYS A 70 5.21 -0.52 11.34
N GLU A 71 5.20 -0.51 12.67
CA GLU A 71 4.01 -0.81 13.45
C GLU A 71 2.88 0.18 13.15
N SER A 72 3.20 1.48 13.10
CA SER A 72 2.23 2.53 12.78
C SER A 72 1.64 2.40 11.39
N MET A 73 2.46 2.09 10.38
CA MET A 73 2.01 1.85 9.00
C MET A 73 1.11 0.62 8.91
N SER A 74 1.49 -0.47 9.58
CA SER A 74 0.69 -1.69 9.67
C SER A 74 -0.68 -1.43 10.31
N LEU A 75 -0.72 -0.63 11.39
CA LEU A 75 -1.98 -0.20 12.00
C LEU A 75 -2.83 0.61 11.03
N VAL A 76 -2.23 1.60 10.35
CA VAL A 76 -2.96 2.40 9.34
C VAL A 76 -3.54 1.50 8.26
N GLU A 77 -2.76 0.57 7.71
CA GLU A 77 -3.22 -0.40 6.71
C GLU A 77 -4.33 -1.31 7.24
N ALA A 78 -4.25 -1.75 8.50
CA ALA A 78 -5.31 -2.55 9.14
C ALA A 78 -6.60 -1.73 9.36
N PHE A 79 -6.48 -0.42 9.57
CA PHE A 79 -7.61 0.50 9.68
C PHE A 79 -8.13 0.99 8.33
N VAL A 80 -7.36 0.84 7.24
CA VAL A 80 -7.86 1.06 5.88
C VAL A 80 -9.01 0.09 5.69
N PRO A 81 -10.25 0.60 5.52
CA PRO A 81 -11.35 -0.27 5.23
C PRO A 81 -11.07 -1.08 3.98
N ASN A 82 -11.36 -2.37 4.00
CA ASN A 82 -11.47 -3.15 2.77
C ASN A 82 -12.61 -2.52 1.93
N THR A 83 -12.25 -1.61 1.02
CA THR A 83 -13.14 -0.62 0.39
C THR A 83 -14.11 -1.22 -0.62
N LEU A 84 -14.00 -2.51 -0.90
CA LEU A 84 -14.89 -3.20 -1.85
C LEU A 84 -16.37 -3.17 -1.43
N TYR A 85 -16.69 -2.96 -0.14
CA TYR A 85 -18.09 -3.02 0.34
C TYR A 85 -18.53 -1.90 1.31
N LYS A 86 -17.66 -0.91 1.62
CA LYS A 86 -18.00 0.13 2.61
C LYS A 86 -18.95 1.23 2.10
N GLU A 87 -19.11 1.41 0.79
CA GLU A 87 -19.95 2.48 0.24
C GLU A 87 -21.38 2.08 -0.11
N LEU A 88 -21.82 0.86 0.19
CA LEU A 88 -23.23 0.52 0.07
C LEU A 88 -24.00 1.13 1.26
N THR A 89 -24.56 2.32 1.05
CA THR A 89 -25.55 2.94 1.95
C THR A 89 -26.60 1.93 2.41
N ARG A 90 -27.18 2.10 3.61
CA ARG A 90 -28.18 1.14 4.15
C ARG A 90 -29.32 0.82 3.18
N ARG A 91 -29.70 1.77 2.31
CA ARG A 91 -30.70 1.56 1.24
C ARG A 91 -30.19 0.56 0.19
N SER A 92 -28.98 0.74 -0.33
CA SER A 92 -28.41 -0.16 -1.33
C SER A 92 -28.07 -1.56 -0.80
N LYS A 93 -27.82 -1.71 0.51
CA LYS A 93 -27.69 -3.06 1.13
C LYS A 93 -29.00 -3.85 1.07
N LYS A 94 -30.13 -3.22 1.36
CA LYS A 94 -31.45 -3.88 1.30
C LYS A 94 -31.78 -4.28 -0.14
N ASP A 95 -31.53 -3.39 -1.10
CA ASP A 95 -31.78 -3.66 -2.52
C ASP A 95 -30.87 -4.75 -3.05
N TYR A 96 -29.59 -4.77 -2.65
CA TYR A 96 -28.65 -5.84 -2.98
C TYR A 96 -29.08 -7.19 -2.41
N LEU A 97 -29.42 -7.25 -1.12
CA LEU A 97 -29.90 -8.48 -0.48
C LEU A 97 -31.18 -9.01 -1.13
N TRP A 98 -32.09 -8.10 -1.48
CA TRP A 98 -33.32 -8.45 -2.20
C TRP A 98 -33.02 -8.98 -3.60
N TRP A 99 -32.14 -8.31 -4.36
CA TRP A 99 -31.71 -8.77 -5.67
C TRP A 99 -31.03 -10.14 -5.59
N GLU A 100 -30.08 -10.33 -4.67
CA GLU A 100 -29.34 -11.57 -4.51
C GLU A 100 -30.27 -12.74 -4.15
N THR A 101 -31.21 -12.53 -3.24
CA THR A 101 -32.17 -13.55 -2.82
C THR A 101 -33.07 -13.96 -3.99
N ASN A 102 -33.63 -12.99 -4.73
CA ASN A 102 -34.46 -13.28 -5.89
C ASN A 102 -33.69 -13.95 -7.02
N TYR A 103 -32.44 -13.55 -7.23
CA TYR A 103 -31.57 -14.17 -8.22
C TYR A 103 -31.30 -15.64 -7.88
N ARG A 104 -31.03 -15.97 -6.61
CA ARG A 104 -30.87 -17.36 -6.14
C ARG A 104 -32.15 -18.19 -6.35
N ILE A 105 -33.31 -17.62 -6.05
CA ILE A 105 -34.61 -18.27 -6.28
C ILE A 105 -34.81 -18.55 -7.78
N PHE A 106 -34.57 -17.55 -8.63
CA PHE A 106 -34.66 -17.69 -10.08
C PHE A 106 -33.74 -18.80 -10.61
N LEU A 107 -32.47 -18.82 -10.17
CA LEU A 107 -31.52 -19.86 -10.58
C LEU A 107 -31.97 -21.26 -10.13
N ALA A 108 -32.51 -21.39 -8.92
CA ALA A 108 -33.04 -22.65 -8.41
C ALA A 108 -34.23 -23.15 -9.24
N GLN A 109 -35.17 -22.26 -9.57
CA GLN A 109 -36.32 -22.58 -10.44
C GLN A 109 -35.85 -23.02 -11.83
N ARG A 110 -34.91 -22.29 -12.44
CA ARG A 110 -34.35 -22.62 -13.75
C ARG A 110 -33.62 -23.97 -13.73
N LYS A 111 -32.89 -24.28 -12.65
CA LYS A 111 -32.24 -25.58 -12.44
C LYS A 111 -33.27 -26.71 -12.35
N ALA A 112 -34.33 -26.52 -11.57
CA ALA A 112 -35.41 -27.49 -11.43
C ALA A 112 -36.16 -27.73 -12.76
N GLN A 113 -36.43 -26.67 -13.52
CA GLN A 113 -37.07 -26.76 -14.84
C GLN A 113 -36.21 -27.56 -15.83
N ARG A 114 -34.90 -27.27 -15.89
CA ARG A 114 -33.96 -28.03 -16.72
C ARG A 114 -33.91 -29.51 -16.33
N ALA A 115 -33.90 -29.82 -15.04
CA ALA A 115 -33.92 -31.20 -14.56
C ALA A 115 -35.20 -31.94 -15.00
N ARG A 116 -36.38 -31.30 -14.86
CA ARG A 116 -37.65 -31.87 -15.34
C ARG A 116 -37.66 -32.09 -16.85
N HIS A 117 -37.12 -31.15 -17.62
CA HIS A 117 -37.04 -31.28 -19.08
C HIS A 117 -36.15 -32.47 -19.49
N ARG A 118 -34.97 -32.62 -18.87
CA ARG A 118 -34.10 -33.79 -19.10
C ARG A 118 -34.81 -35.11 -18.78
N ALA A 119 -35.43 -35.21 -17.60
CA ALA A 119 -36.18 -36.41 -17.22
C ALA A 119 -37.35 -36.75 -18.18
N LYS A 120 -37.98 -35.75 -18.81
CA LYS A 120 -39.00 -35.97 -19.84
C LYS A 120 -38.41 -36.47 -21.16
N MET A 121 -37.24 -35.99 -21.56
CA MET A 121 -36.55 -36.47 -22.75
C MET A 121 -36.09 -37.93 -22.56
N ASP A 122 -35.54 -38.26 -21.38
CA ASP A 122 -35.09 -39.63 -21.07
C ASP A 122 -36.26 -40.64 -21.06
N LYS A 123 -37.45 -40.20 -20.62
CA LYS A 123 -38.67 -41.03 -20.66
C LYS A 123 -39.24 -41.25 -22.07
N LYS A 124 -38.93 -40.39 -23.04
CA LYS A 124 -39.37 -40.54 -24.44
C LYS A 124 -38.43 -41.40 -25.27
N GLN A 125 -37.22 -41.66 -24.79
CA GLN A 125 -36.19 -42.45 -25.47
C GLN A 125 -36.16 -43.92 -25.00
N LYS A 126 -37.00 -44.29 -24.01
CA LYS A 126 -37.28 -45.67 -23.62
C LYS A 126 -38.63 -46.10 -24.19
#